data_AF-A0A348XWV8-F1
#
_entry.id   AF-A0A348XWV8-F1
#
_cell.length_a   1.000
_cell.length_b   1.000
_cell.length_c   1.000
_cell.angle_alpha   90.00
_cell.angle_beta   90.00
_cell.angle_gamma   90.00
#
_symmetry.space_group_name_H-M   'P 1'
#
loop_
_entity.id
_entity.type
_entity.pdbx_description
1 polymer ?
#
loop_
_entity_poly.entity_id
_entity_poly.type
_entity_poly.pdbx_seq_one_letter_code
_entity_poly.pdbx_strand_id
1 'polypeptide(L)'
;MEEILNKCPVCGSNLEYHSLYQFSKVYKILKSGKLSSRPKRDDECPMECGFISCMNPDCEFYTNCDLEVENDGKYNIYQEGEVYKIYEKST
;
A
#
# COMPACT_ATOMS: atom_id res chain seq x y z
N MET A 1 14.30 -3.44 11.25
CA MET A 1 14.25 -4.81 10.68
C MET A 1 13.39 -4.74 9.43
N GLU A 2 13.82 -5.35 8.32
CA GLU A 2 13.04 -5.36 7.06
C GLU A 2 11.98 -6.45 7.14
N GLU A 3 10.74 -6.12 6.77
CA GLU A 3 9.61 -7.04 6.77
C GLU A 3 8.79 -6.92 5.48
N ILE A 4 8.03 -7.97 5.17
CA ILE A 4 7.06 -7.94 4.06
C ILE A 4 5.86 -7.10 4.50
N LEU A 5 5.50 -6.10 3.70
CA LEU A 5 4.32 -5.28 3.93
C LEU A 5 3.05 -6.03 3.51
N ASN A 6 2.59 -6.96 4.34
CA ASN A 6 1.37 -7.74 4.07
C ASN A 6 0.19 -7.40 4.99
N LYS A 7 0.42 -6.50 5.95
CA LYS A 7 -0.55 -6.00 6.92
C LYS A 7 -0.24 -4.55 7.25
N CYS A 8 -1.25 -3.82 7.68
CA CYS A 8 -1.12 -2.47 8.15
C CYS A 8 -0.18 -2.42 9.37
N PRO A 9 0.90 -1.61 9.34
CA PRO A 9 1.82 -1.49 10.46
C PRO A 9 1.21 -0.80 11.68
N VAL A 10 0.05 -0.13 11.52
CA VAL A 10 -0.65 0.58 12.60
C VAL A 10 -1.67 -0.32 13.30
N CYS A 11 -2.57 -0.96 12.55
CA CYS A 11 -3.69 -1.73 13.12
C CYS A 11 -3.70 -3.23 12.79
N GLY A 12 -2.74 -3.72 11.99
CA GLY A 12 -2.62 -5.15 11.62
C GLY A 12 -3.67 -5.68 10.63
N SER A 13 -4.56 -4.82 10.12
CA SER A 13 -5.55 -5.16 9.10
C SER A 13 -4.91 -5.35 7.71
N ASN A 14 -5.69 -5.87 6.77
CA ASN A 14 -5.20 -6.05 5.39
C ASN A 14 -4.99 -4.70 4.70
N LEU A 15 -4.14 -4.71 3.68
CA LEU A 15 -3.81 -3.54 2.86
C LEU A 15 -4.34 -3.70 1.43
N GLU A 16 -4.62 -2.57 0.80
CA GLU A 16 -4.93 -2.47 -0.62
C GLU A 16 -3.93 -1.55 -1.33
N TYR A 17 -3.61 -1.89 -2.58
CA TYR A 17 -2.86 -1.04 -3.51
C TYR A 17 -3.83 -0.48 -4.54
N HIS A 18 -3.92 0.84 -4.60
CA HIS A 18 -4.74 1.57 -5.55
C HIS A 18 -3.86 2.00 -6.71
N SER A 19 -3.99 1.31 -7.84
CA SER A 19 -3.36 1.69 -9.10
C SER A 19 -4.29 2.64 -9.83
N LEU A 20 -3.95 3.92 -9.82
CA LEU A 20 -4.64 4.97 -10.55
C LEU A 20 -4.14 4.91 -12.00
N TYR A 21 -5.07 4.95 -12.94
CA TYR A 21 -4.90 4.98 -14.40
C TYR A 21 -6.22 5.54 -14.98
N GLN A 22 -6.52 5.37 -16.26
CA GLN A 22 -7.86 5.72 -16.79
C GLN A 22 -9.02 5.17 -15.95
N PHE A 23 -8.86 3.98 -15.35
CA PHE A 23 -9.73 3.46 -14.31
C PHE A 23 -8.87 2.98 -13.15
N SER A 24 -9.28 3.32 -11.95
CA SER A 24 -8.61 2.86 -10.74
C SER A 24 -8.75 1.35 -10.63
N LYS A 25 -7.66 0.67 -10.30
CA LYS A 25 -7.62 -0.77 -10.02
C LYS A 25 -7.13 -0.98 -8.59
N VAL A 26 -7.99 -1.56 -7.77
CA VAL A 26 -7.69 -1.84 -6.37
C VAL A 26 -7.30 -3.30 -6.21
N TYR A 27 -6.08 -3.53 -5.73
CA TYR A 27 -5.50 -4.86 -5.52
C TYR A 27 -5.34 -5.11 -4.02
N LYS A 28 -5.69 -6.30 -3.54
CA LYS A 28 -5.35 -6.67 -2.16
C LYS A 28 -3.89 -7.06 -2.07
N ILE A 29 -3.20 -6.61 -1.03
CA ILE A 29 -1.87 -7.12 -0.70
C ILE A 29 -2.04 -8.43 0.07
N LEU A 30 -1.53 -9.53 -0.48
CA LEU A 30 -1.66 -10.86 0.09
C LEU A 30 -0.68 -11.07 1.25
N LYS A 31 -0.86 -12.14 2.02
CA LYS A 31 0.10 -12.57 3.07
C LYS A 31 1.53 -12.77 2.54
N SER A 32 1.68 -13.07 1.24
CA SER A 32 2.98 -13.18 0.57
C SER A 32 3.61 -11.83 0.21
N GLY A 33 2.90 -10.71 0.42
CA GLY A 33 3.31 -9.36 0.01
C GLY A 33 3.06 -9.05 -1.46
N LYS A 34 2.58 -10.02 -2.25
CA LYS A 34 2.17 -9.83 -3.64
C LYS A 34 0.78 -9.25 -3.75
N LEU A 35 0.50 -8.57 -4.87
CA LEU A 35 -0.84 -8.14 -5.22
C LEU A 35 -1.72 -9.32 -5.66
N SER A 36 -3.01 -9.24 -5.34
CA SER A 36 -4.02 -10.19 -5.83
C SER A 36 -4.11 -10.18 -7.36
N SER A 37 -4.28 -11.34 -8.00
CA SER A 37 -4.37 -11.42 -9.47
C SER A 37 -5.62 -10.77 -10.08
N ARG A 38 -6.67 -10.59 -9.28
CA ARG A 38 -7.94 -9.98 -9.71
C ARG A 38 -8.15 -8.65 -8.99
N PRO A 39 -7.93 -7.50 -9.66
CA PRO A 39 -8.27 -6.21 -9.07
C PRO A 39 -9.78 -5.99 -9.07
N LYS A 40 -10.24 -5.16 -8.13
CA LYS A 40 -11.53 -4.47 -8.26
C LYS A 40 -11.33 -3.23 -9.13
N ARG A 41 -12.28 -2.96 -10.01
CA ARG A 41 -12.30 -1.71 -10.78
C ARG A 41 -13.02 -0.65 -9.96
N ASP A 42 -12.46 0.53 -9.93
CA ASP A 42 -12.93 1.69 -9.18
C ASP A 42 -12.88 2.94 -10.10
N ASP A 43 -13.24 4.10 -9.55
CA ASP A 43 -13.47 5.38 -10.27
C ASP A 43 -12.44 5.75 -11.35
N GLU A 44 -12.90 6.54 -12.32
CA GLU A 44 -12.05 7.13 -13.38
C GLU A 44 -11.10 8.17 -12.78
N CYS A 45 -9.80 7.84 -12.72
CA CYS A 45 -8.80 8.71 -12.11
C CYS A 45 -7.50 8.73 -12.94
N PRO A 46 -7.42 9.51 -14.04
CA PRO A 46 -6.43 9.39 -15.12
C PRO A 46 -5.00 9.84 -14.75
N MET A 47 -4.55 9.54 -13.54
CA MET A 47 -3.16 9.67 -13.11
C MET A 47 -2.45 8.34 -13.32
N GLU A 48 -1.20 8.32 -13.76
CA GLU A 48 -0.40 7.08 -13.85
C GLU A 48 0.42 6.90 -12.56
N CYS A 49 -0.26 6.71 -11.42
CA CYS A 49 0.41 6.50 -10.13
C CYS A 49 -0.34 5.53 -9.23
N GLY A 50 0.17 5.24 -8.04
CA GLY A 50 -0.57 4.39 -7.11
C GLY A 50 -0.07 4.47 -5.68
N PHE A 51 -0.94 4.16 -4.75
CA PHE A 51 -0.70 4.27 -3.32
C PHE A 51 -1.21 3.05 -2.56
N ILE A 52 -0.72 2.86 -1.34
CA ILE A 52 -1.16 1.78 -0.45
C ILE A 52 -2.06 2.39 0.63
N SER A 53 -3.15 1.71 0.96
CA SER A 53 -4.08 2.12 2.01
C SER A 53 -4.46 0.95 2.91
N CYS A 54 -4.87 1.26 4.14
CA CYS A 54 -5.44 0.28 5.06
C CYS A 54 -6.91 0.02 4.74
N MET A 55 -7.31 -1.26 4.75
CA MET A 55 -8.72 -1.65 4.55
C MET A 55 -9.61 -1.37 5.77
N ASN A 56 -9.03 -1.05 6.94
CA ASN A 56 -9.79 -0.71 8.13
C ASN A 56 -10.22 0.78 8.05
N PRO A 57 -11.53 1.09 8.00
CA PRO A 57 -12.01 2.47 7.88
C PRO A 57 -11.65 3.35 9.08
N ASP A 58 -11.36 2.76 10.24
CA ASP A 58 -10.95 3.48 11.44
C ASP A 58 -9.42 3.70 11.50
N CYS A 59 -8.68 3.39 10.42
CA CYS A 59 -7.23 3.49 10.36
C CYS A 59 -6.78 4.38 9.20
N GLU A 60 -6.16 5.51 9.53
CA GLU A 60 -5.69 6.53 8.58
C GLU A 60 -4.32 6.20 7.96
N PHE A 61 -3.96 4.92 7.89
CA PHE A 61 -2.70 4.53 7.25
C PHE A 61 -2.86 4.53 5.74
N TYR A 62 -2.12 5.42 5.07
CA TYR A 62 -1.96 5.45 3.62
C TYR A 62 -0.57 5.98 3.24
N THR A 63 -0.16 5.71 2.01
CA THR A 63 1.02 6.34 1.38
C THR A 63 0.61 7.40 0.38
N ASN A 64 1.53 8.27 -0.01
CA ASN A 64 1.41 9.04 -1.24
C ASN A 64 1.75 8.14 -2.47
N CYS A 65 1.75 8.74 -3.67
CA CYS A 65 2.07 8.03 -4.92
C CYS A 65 3.55 7.64 -5.08
N ASP A 66 4.43 8.12 -4.18
CA ASP A 66 5.85 7.77 -4.09
C ASP A 66 6.13 6.74 -2.98
N LEU A 67 5.08 6.13 -2.41
CA LEU A 67 5.11 5.19 -1.28
C LEU A 67 5.59 5.78 0.06
N GLU A 68 5.64 7.10 0.18
CA GLU A 68 5.99 7.77 1.42
C GLU A 68 4.76 7.86 2.34
N VAL A 69 4.98 7.69 3.65
CA VAL A 69 3.94 7.79 4.67
C VAL A 69 3.93 9.22 5.21
N GLU A 70 2.84 9.97 5.01
CA GLU A 70 2.75 11.38 5.41
C GLU A 70 2.64 11.58 6.93
N ASN A 71 2.09 10.60 7.66
CA ASN A 71 1.98 10.65 9.11
C ASN A 71 3.26 10.12 9.80
N ASP A 72 4.14 11.05 10.17
CA ASP A 72 5.36 10.86 10.98
C ASP A 72 6.58 10.22 10.29
N GLY A 73 6.46 9.78 9.04
CA GLY A 73 7.60 9.24 8.27
C GLY A 73 8.31 8.06 8.93
N LYS A 74 7.68 7.43 9.93
CA LYS A 74 8.22 6.36 10.80
C LYS A 74 8.64 5.13 10.02
N TYR A 75 7.96 4.88 8.91
CA TYR A 75 8.17 3.73 8.06
C TYR A 75 8.73 4.17 6.71
N ASN A 76 9.65 3.37 6.17
CA ASN A 76 10.03 3.40 4.77
C ASN A 76 9.41 2.20 4.07
N ILE A 77 8.73 2.46 2.97
CA ILE A 77 8.08 1.45 2.13
C ILE A 77 8.71 1.52 0.75
N TYR A 78 9.00 0.37 0.17
CA TYR A 78 9.52 0.26 -1.19
C TYR A 78 9.11 -1.08 -1.78
N GLN A 79 9.24 -1.16 -3.09
CA GLN A 79 8.96 -2.37 -3.85
C GLN A 79 10.26 -3.08 -4.21
N GLU A 80 10.34 -4.38 -3.91
CA GLU A 80 11.39 -5.26 -4.39
C GLU A 80 10.75 -6.35 -5.26
N GLY A 81 10.93 -6.24 -6.58
CA GLY A 81 10.25 -7.11 -7.55
C GLY A 81 8.73 -6.95 -7.48
N GLU A 82 8.02 -8.04 -7.14
CA GLU A 82 6.55 -8.07 -7.03
C GLU A 82 6.03 -7.87 -5.60
N VAL A 83 6.92 -7.59 -4.64
CA VAL A 83 6.59 -7.56 -3.21
C VAL A 83 6.89 -6.19 -2.64
N TYR A 84 5.96 -5.67 -1.84
CA TYR A 84 6.18 -4.48 -1.03
C TYR A 84 6.83 -4.85 0.30
N LYS A 85 7.84 -4.08 0.69
CA LYS A 85 8.57 -4.23 1.93
C LYS A 85 8.48 -2.97 2.78
N ILE A 86 8.67 -3.13 4.07
CA ILE A 86 8.62 -2.07 5.07
C ILE A 86 9.76 -2.23 6.08
N TYR A 87 10.35 -1.11 6.50
CA TYR A 87 11.15 -1.06 7.71
C TYR A 87 10.87 0.22 8.48
N GLU A 88 11.01 0.14 9.79
CA GLU A 88 10.98 1.30 10.67
C GLU A 88 12.29 2.07 10.58
N LYS A 89 12.21 3.39 10.41
CA LYS A 89 13.39 4.27 10.44
C LYS A 89 13.94 4.30 11.87
N SER A 90 15.19 3.89 12.04
CA SER A 90 15.93 4.19 13.26
C SER A 90 16.17 5.70 13.29
N THR A 91 15.60 6.38 14.29
CA THR A 91 15.91 7.79 14.57
C THR A 91 17.37 7.95 14.95
#